data_AF-A0A652L727-F1
#
_entry.id   AF-A0A652L727-F1
#
_cell.length_a   1.000
_cell.length_b   1.000
_cell.length_c   1.000
_cell.angle_alpha   90.00
_cell.angle_beta   90.00
_cell.angle_gamma   90.00
#
_symmetry.space_group_name_H-M   'P 1'
#
loop_
_entity.id
_entity.type
_entity.pdbx_description
1 polymer ?
#
loop_
_entity_poly.entity_id
_entity_poly.type
_entity_poly.pdbx_seq_one_letter_code
_entity_poly.pdbx_strand_id
1 'polypeptide(L)'
;MDALPATTDPAVAGEWLYEWTDVPGAEGVVLKSLTGRYQPGVRGWTKIRRRNSTEALVGGVAGSLRHHQVPLLDRYDATGRLRLVGKTVPPKSGPARDLGPPHLTGGTDDACGTTRNFCYLMSGMPA
;
A
#
# COMPACT_ATOMS: atom_id res chain seq x y z
N MET A 1 -17.22 -4.67 29.39
CA MET A 1 -17.38 -4.49 27.93
C MET A 1 -17.11 -3.02 27.72
N ASP A 2 -15.87 -2.68 27.38
CA ASP A 2 -15.44 -1.29 27.44
C ASP A 2 -15.93 -0.56 26.19
N ALA A 3 -16.64 0.55 26.40
CA ALA A 3 -17.14 1.36 25.32
C ALA A 3 -15.95 1.94 24.54
N LEU A 4 -15.97 1.82 23.22
CA LEU A 4 -15.04 2.56 22.37
C LEU A 4 -15.27 4.06 22.58
N PRO A 5 -14.20 4.86 22.75
CA PRO A 5 -14.33 6.29 22.98
C PRO A 5 -15.01 6.97 21.78
N ALA A 6 -15.88 7.95 22.07
CA ALA A 6 -16.59 8.74 21.08
C ALA A 6 -16.65 10.21 21.52
N THR A 7 -16.58 11.13 20.57
CA THR A 7 -16.64 12.57 20.80
C THR A 7 -17.43 13.26 19.70
N THR A 8 -18.06 14.38 20.04
CA THR A 8 -18.67 15.32 19.08
C THR A 8 -17.79 16.53 18.80
N ASP A 9 -16.68 16.68 19.53
CA ASP A 9 -15.72 17.77 19.35
C ASP A 9 -14.73 17.42 18.23
N PRO A 10 -14.69 18.19 17.12
CA PRO A 10 -13.73 17.97 16.04
C PRO A 10 -12.26 18.10 16.47
N ALA A 11 -11.95 18.91 17.49
CA ALA A 11 -10.58 19.08 17.98
C ALA A 11 -10.08 17.79 18.64
N VAL A 12 -10.89 17.20 19.52
CA VAL A 12 -10.61 15.91 20.16
C VAL A 12 -10.53 14.78 19.13
N ALA A 13 -11.43 14.76 18.15
CA ALA A 13 -11.36 13.78 17.06
C ALA A 13 -10.10 13.93 16.19
N GLY A 14 -9.62 15.17 16.01
CA GLY A 14 -8.37 15.49 15.34
C GLY A 14 -7.16 14.96 16.11
N GLU A 15 -7.11 15.19 17.42
CA GLU A 15 -6.07 14.64 18.31
C GLU A 15 -6.01 13.12 18.20
N TRP A 16 -7.15 12.42 18.25
CA TRP A 16 -7.17 10.96 18.08
C TRP A 16 -6.64 10.52 16.71
N LEU A 17 -6.96 11.26 15.66
CA LEU A 17 -6.51 10.92 14.31
C LEU A 17 -4.99 11.09 14.14
N TYR A 18 -4.37 12.08 14.79
CA TYR A 18 -2.94 12.35 14.61
C TYR A 18 -2.05 11.71 15.68
N GLU A 19 -2.46 11.74 16.94
CA GLU A 19 -1.63 11.29 18.06
C GLU A 19 -1.87 9.80 18.39
N TRP A 20 -3.12 9.33 18.30
CA TRP A 20 -3.44 7.95 18.70
C TRP A 20 -3.19 6.94 17.57
N THR A 21 -3.03 7.40 16.32
CA THR A 21 -2.71 6.51 15.19
C THR A 21 -1.23 6.14 15.09
N ASP A 22 -0.37 6.74 15.92
CA ASP A 22 1.01 6.29 16.09
C ASP A 22 1.10 5.04 17.00
N VAL A 23 0.01 4.67 17.68
CA VAL A 23 -0.09 3.44 18.48
C VAL A 23 -0.47 2.25 17.57
N PRO A 24 0.22 1.09 17.68
CA PRO A 24 -0.13 -0.10 16.91
C PRO A 24 -1.60 -0.52 17.13
N GLY A 25 -2.36 -0.64 16.04
CA GLY A 25 -3.74 -1.15 16.05
C GLY A 25 -4.84 -0.10 15.83
N ALA A 26 -4.51 1.20 15.84
CA ALA A 26 -5.45 2.28 15.50
C ALA A 26 -5.08 2.93 14.16
N GLU A 27 -5.93 2.77 13.14
CA GLU A 27 -5.67 3.33 11.79
C GLU A 27 -6.27 4.73 11.58
N GLY A 28 -7.22 5.14 12.43
CA GLY A 28 -7.92 6.42 12.32
C GLY A 28 -9.31 6.40 12.96
N VAL A 29 -10.15 7.36 12.57
CA VAL A 29 -11.47 7.61 13.17
C VAL A 29 -12.61 7.28 12.20
N VAL A 30 -13.79 7.01 12.75
CA VAL A 30 -15.02 6.76 11.96
C VAL A 30 -16.07 7.81 12.34
N LEU A 31 -16.49 8.59 11.34
CA LEU A 31 -17.56 9.56 11.49
C LEU A 31 -18.90 8.88 11.18
N LYS A 32 -19.86 9.07 12.09
CA LYS A 32 -21.21 8.51 12.03
C LYS A 32 -22.20 9.60 12.40
N SER A 33 -23.41 9.54 11.85
CA SER A 33 -24.50 10.40 12.32
C SER A 33 -24.86 10.07 13.77
N LEU A 34 -25.07 11.09 14.60
CA LEU A 34 -25.48 10.93 16.00
C LEU A 34 -26.91 10.37 16.12
N THR A 35 -27.78 10.69 15.16
CA THR A 35 -29.20 10.31 15.15
C THR A 35 -29.52 9.29 14.06
N GLY A 36 -28.54 8.93 13.23
CA GLY A 36 -28.71 7.99 12.14
C GLY A 36 -28.90 6.57 12.64
N ARG A 37 -29.90 5.86 12.09
CA ARG A 37 -30.05 4.42 12.32
C ARG A 37 -28.97 3.65 11.57
N TYR A 38 -28.62 2.47 12.08
CA TYR A 38 -27.79 1.54 11.33
C TYR A 38 -28.52 1.10 10.06
N GLN A 39 -27.88 1.29 8.91
CA GLN A 39 -28.42 0.92 7.60
C GLN A 39 -27.49 -0.13 6.97
N PRO A 40 -27.84 -1.43 7.06
CA PRO A 40 -27.00 -2.49 6.51
C PRO A 40 -26.86 -2.33 5.00
N GLY A 41 -25.65 -2.52 4.48
CA GLY A 41 -25.33 -2.39 3.05
C GLY A 41 -25.17 -0.95 2.54
N VAL A 42 -25.44 0.06 3.37
CA VAL A 42 -25.31 1.47 2.99
C VAL A 42 -23.95 2.04 3.44
N ARG A 43 -23.29 2.78 2.55
CA ARG A 43 -22.05 3.52 2.86
C ARG A 43 -22.35 4.84 3.60
N GLY A 44 -23.00 4.75 4.76
CA GLY A 44 -23.44 5.91 5.54
C GLY A 44 -22.43 6.43 6.56
N TRP A 45 -21.29 5.74 6.74
CA TRP A 45 -20.22 6.13 7.65
C TRP A 45 -18.93 6.44 6.90
N THR A 46 -18.20 7.45 7.36
CA THR A 46 -16.96 7.90 6.73
C THR A 46 -15.77 7.45 7.57
N LYS A 47 -14.88 6.67 6.97
CA LYS A 47 -13.62 6.27 7.60
C LYS A 47 -12.54 7.27 7.21
N ILE A 48 -11.93 7.93 8.19
CA ILE A 48 -10.79 8.82 7.97
C ILE A 48 -9.57 8.14 8.58
N ARG A 49 -8.54 7.95 7.77
CA ARG A 49 -7.31 7.25 8.16
C ARG A 49 -6.12 8.09 7.78
N ARG A 50 -5.08 8.07 8.61
CA ARG A 50 -3.80 8.69 8.27
C ARG A 50 -3.19 7.92 7.11
N ARG A 51 -2.67 8.65 6.12
CA ARG A 51 -1.90 8.07 5.02
C ARG A 51 -0.42 8.19 5.34
N ASN A 52 0.24 7.06 5.53
CA ASN A 52 1.69 7.01 5.63
C ASN A 52 2.27 6.71 4.25
N SER A 53 3.24 7.49 3.82
CA SER A 53 3.99 7.29 2.58
C SER A 53 5.46 7.11 2.90
N THR A 54 6.11 6.22 2.16
CA THR A 54 7.56 6.07 2.18
C THR A 54 8.03 5.85 0.75
N GLU A 55 9.28 6.19 0.49
CA GLU A 55 9.91 5.91 -0.80
C GLU A 55 10.36 4.45 -0.85
N ALA A 56 10.21 3.86 -2.04
CA ALA A 56 10.62 2.50 -2.33
C ALA A 56 11.21 2.45 -3.74
N LEU A 57 12.12 1.52 -3.96
CA LEU A 57 12.71 1.26 -5.26
C LEU A 57 11.80 0.29 -6.02
N VAL A 58 11.70 0.46 -7.34
CA VAL A 58 11.04 -0.54 -8.18
C VAL A 58 12.06 -1.63 -8.48
N GLY A 59 11.98 -2.75 -7.76
CA GLY A 59 12.89 -3.88 -7.92
C GLY A 59 12.65 -4.68 -9.19
N GLY A 60 11.38 -4.72 -9.59
CA GLY A 60 10.95 -5.47 -10.75
C GLY A 60 9.47 -5.30 -11.03
N VAL A 61 8.97 -6.12 -11.94
CA VAL A 61 7.58 -6.11 -12.37
C VAL A 61 7.03 -7.53 -12.50
N ALA A 62 5.78 -7.71 -12.08
CA ALA A 62 5.02 -8.94 -12.30
C ALA A 62 3.99 -8.76 -13.42
N GLY A 63 3.93 -9.72 -14.35
CA GLY A 63 2.95 -9.74 -15.46
C GLY A 63 3.60 -9.96 -16.83
N SER A 64 2.79 -9.92 -17.90
CA SER A 64 3.33 -10.06 -19.26
C SER A 64 3.92 -8.73 -19.75
N LEU A 65 4.95 -8.79 -20.59
CA LEU A 65 5.58 -7.59 -21.21
C LEU A 65 4.63 -6.75 -22.06
N ARG A 66 3.46 -7.28 -22.42
CA ARG A 66 2.45 -6.62 -23.28
C ARG A 66 1.22 -6.14 -22.51
N HIS A 67 1.07 -6.49 -21.24
CA HIS A 67 -0.04 -6.08 -20.38
C HIS A 67 0.48 -5.34 -19.17
N HIS A 68 -0.38 -4.51 -18.56
CA HIS A 68 0.05 -3.55 -17.55
C HIS A 68 0.75 -4.26 -16.39
N GLN A 69 2.05 -4.02 -16.30
CA GLN A 69 2.97 -4.61 -15.35
C GLN A 69 2.66 -4.10 -13.94
N VAL A 70 2.70 -4.98 -12.96
CA VAL A 70 2.58 -4.63 -11.54
C VAL A 70 3.97 -4.41 -10.96
N PRO A 71 4.37 -3.16 -10.66
CA PRO A 71 5.60 -2.86 -9.95
C PRO A 71 5.70 -3.62 -8.62
N LEU A 72 6.88 -4.21 -8.42
CA LEU A 72 7.34 -4.76 -7.16
C LEU A 72 8.19 -3.70 -6.47
N LEU A 73 7.89 -3.44 -5.20
CA LEU A 73 8.50 -2.38 -4.41
C LEU A 73 9.44 -2.98 -3.39
N ASP A 74 10.68 -2.52 -3.42
CA ASP A 74 11.75 -2.96 -2.53
C ASP A 74 12.26 -1.81 -1.66
N ARG A 75 12.72 -2.16 -0.47
CA ARG A 75 13.45 -1.23 0.43
C ARG A 75 14.67 -1.91 1.02
N TYR A 76 15.68 -1.11 1.30
CA TYR A 76 16.83 -1.58 2.06
C TYR A 76 16.44 -1.86 3.51
N ASP A 77 16.79 -3.05 3.99
CA ASP A 77 16.77 -3.38 5.41
C ASP A 77 17.98 -2.77 6.14
N ALA A 78 18.01 -2.92 7.47
CA ALA A 78 19.12 -2.41 8.30
C ALA A 78 20.49 -3.05 7.97
N THR A 79 20.51 -4.16 7.22
CA THR A 79 21.74 -4.83 6.77
C THR A 79 22.19 -4.39 5.38
N GLY A 80 21.48 -3.42 4.76
CA GLY A 80 21.80 -2.92 3.42
C GLY A 80 21.35 -3.87 2.31
N ARG A 81 20.42 -4.80 2.58
CA ARG A 81 19.87 -5.69 1.55
C ARG A 81 18.50 -5.22 1.08
N LEU A 82 18.24 -5.31 -0.23
CA LEU A 82 16.90 -5.06 -0.78
C LEU A 82 15.94 -6.16 -0.35
N ARG A 83 14.78 -5.76 0.15
CA ARG A 83 13.69 -6.64 0.57
C ARG A 83 12.39 -6.20 -0.09
N LEU A 84 11.68 -7.16 -0.66
CA LEU A 84 10.34 -6.96 -1.17
C LEU A 84 9.41 -6.53 -0.03
N VAL A 85 8.92 -5.30 -0.11
CA VAL A 85 7.98 -4.72 0.86
C VAL A 85 6.55 -4.68 0.36
N GLY A 86 6.32 -4.84 -0.93
CA GLY A 86 4.99 -4.91 -1.49
C GLY A 86 4.93 -4.83 -3.00
N LYS A 87 3.72 -4.66 -3.52
CA LYS A 87 3.45 -4.46 -4.94
C LYS A 87 2.34 -3.44 -5.13
N THR A 88 2.32 -2.77 -6.26
CA THR A 88 1.23 -1.84 -6.58
C THR A 88 0.05 -2.57 -7.24
N VAL A 89 -1.01 -1.83 -7.55
CA VAL A 89 -1.95 -2.23 -8.60
C VAL A 89 -1.38 -1.83 -9.96
N PRO A 90 -1.89 -2.36 -11.09
CA PRO A 90 -1.47 -1.93 -12.42
C PRO A 90 -1.60 -0.40 -12.53
N PRO A 91 -0.50 0.31 -12.85
CA PRO A 91 -0.54 1.76 -12.96
C PRO A 91 -1.38 2.19 -14.17
N LYS A 92 -1.84 3.44 -14.14
CA LYS A 92 -2.42 4.08 -15.33
C LYS A 92 -1.35 4.18 -16.44
N SER A 93 -1.78 4.31 -17.69
CA SER A 93 -0.94 4.13 -18.89
C SER A 93 0.32 5.01 -18.99
N GLY A 94 0.41 6.13 -18.27
CA GLY A 94 1.61 6.98 -18.24
C GLY A 94 2.80 6.30 -17.55
N PRO A 95 2.77 6.13 -16.21
CA PRO A 95 3.86 5.48 -15.47
C PRO A 95 4.18 4.05 -15.91
N ALA A 96 3.22 3.35 -16.53
CA ALA A 96 3.45 2.02 -17.09
C ALA A 96 4.46 2.00 -18.24
N ARG A 97 4.59 3.09 -19.00
CA ARG A 97 5.49 3.18 -20.16
C ARG A 97 6.94 3.37 -19.76
N ASP A 98 7.19 4.09 -18.66
CA ASP A 98 8.54 4.37 -18.16
C ASP A 98 9.21 3.13 -17.54
N LEU A 99 8.41 2.12 -17.17
CA LEU A 99 8.86 0.83 -16.65
C LEU A 99 9.09 -0.24 -17.74
N GLY A 100 9.08 0.17 -19.01
CA GLY A 100 9.12 -0.73 -20.15
C GLY A 100 10.41 -1.57 -20.30
N PRO A 101 10.45 -2.43 -21.34
CA PRO A 101 11.48 -3.45 -21.53
C PRO A 101 12.96 -3.02 -21.60
N PRO A 102 13.39 -1.79 -21.99
CA PRO A 102 14.83 -1.48 -22.02
C PRO A 102 15.50 -1.54 -20.64
N HIS A 103 14.73 -1.58 -19.55
CA HIS A 103 15.27 -1.63 -18.19
C HIS A 103 15.06 -2.98 -17.49
N LEU A 104 14.52 -3.99 -18.17
CA LEU A 104 14.09 -5.24 -17.53
C LEU A 104 14.95 -6.44 -17.94
N THR A 105 15.40 -7.23 -16.95
CA THR A 105 16.09 -8.51 -17.13
C THR A 105 15.24 -9.64 -16.52
N GLY A 106 15.34 -10.87 -17.03
CA GLY A 106 14.60 -12.00 -16.45
C GLY A 106 15.01 -12.24 -14.99
N GLY A 107 14.05 -12.23 -14.07
CA GLY A 107 14.27 -12.56 -12.66
C GLY A 107 14.23 -14.07 -12.41
N THR A 108 14.93 -14.54 -11.38
CA THR A 108 14.83 -15.92 -10.88
C THR A 108 13.59 -16.09 -9.99
N ASP A 109 13.15 -17.34 -9.80
CA ASP A 109 11.96 -17.67 -9.01
C ASP A 109 12.05 -17.22 -7.54
N ASP A 110 13.27 -17.04 -6.99
CA ASP A 110 13.51 -16.61 -5.60
C ASP A 110 13.12 -15.15 -5.34
N ALA A 111 13.13 -14.30 -6.37
CA ALA A 111 12.60 -12.93 -6.31
C ALA A 111 11.05 -12.91 -6.43
N CYS A 112 10.47 -14.00 -6.92
CA CYS A 112 9.06 -14.14 -7.20
C CYS A 112 8.43 -14.99 -6.10
N GLY A 113 8.01 -14.34 -5.02
CA GLY A 113 7.20 -14.98 -3.97
C GLY A 113 5.98 -15.71 -4.55
N THR A 114 6.18 -16.98 -4.91
CA THR A 114 5.22 -18.03 -5.21
C THR A 114 4.08 -17.66 -6.16
N THR A 115 4.32 -17.56 -7.48
CA THR A 115 3.37 -18.04 -8.52
C THR A 115 3.94 -17.88 -9.94
N ARG A 116 3.47 -18.74 -10.86
CA ARG A 116 3.79 -18.83 -12.31
C ARG A 116 3.50 -17.56 -13.13
N ASN A 117 4.03 -16.41 -12.72
CA ASN A 117 3.98 -15.18 -13.47
C ASN A 117 5.42 -14.74 -13.75
N PHE A 118 5.70 -14.43 -15.03
CA PHE A 118 6.99 -13.89 -15.43
C PHE A 118 7.30 -12.65 -14.58
N CYS A 119 8.36 -12.75 -13.78
CA CYS A 119 8.93 -11.64 -13.02
C CYS A 119 10.16 -11.14 -13.76
N TYR A 120 10.24 -9.83 -13.95
CA TYR A 120 11.40 -9.19 -14.53
C TYR A 120 11.99 -8.22 -13.51
N LEU A 121 13.29 -8.30 -13.27
CA LEU A 121 14.03 -7.38 -12.42
C LEU A 121 14.45 -6.16 -13.21
N MET A 122 14.59 -5.03 -12.53
CA MET A 122 15.22 -3.86 -13.12
C MET A 122 16.73 -4.11 -13.30
N SER A 123 17.29 -3.64 -14.40
CA SER A 123 18.69 -3.84 -14.78
C SER A 123 19.62 -3.23 -13.73
N GLY A 124 20.59 -4.01 -13.24
CA GLY A 124 21.54 -3.59 -12.21
C GLY A 124 21.10 -3.87 -10.76
N MET A 125 19.94 -4.50 -10.55
CA MET A 125 19.53 -4.99 -9.23
C MET A 125 20.12 -6.37 -8.93
N PRO A 126 20.54 -6.64 -7.67
CA PRO A 126 20.94 -7.98 -7.28
C PRO A 126 19.74 -8.93 -7.36
N ALA A 127 19.96 -10.13 -7.90
CA ALA A 127 18.99 -11.22 -7.90
C ALA A 127 18.82 -11.82 -6.49
#